data_AF-C5LHH6-F1
#
_entry.id   AF-C5LHH6-F1
#
_cell.length_a   1.000
_cell.length_b   1.000
_cell.length_c   1.000
_cell.angle_alpha   90.00
_cell.angle_beta   90.00
_cell.angle_gamma   90.00
#
_symmetry.space_group_name_H-M   'P 1'
#
loop_
_entity.id
_entity.type
_entity.pdbx_description
1 polymer ?
#
loop_
_entity_poly.entity_id
_entity_poly.type
_entity_poly.pdbx_seq_one_letter_code
_entity_poly.pdbx_strand_id
1 'polypeptide(L)' 'TNHSCSPNAEASFRGSRCLRVKSLKPVHSGEEVFQSYIDENLPLVERQSKLRQAYGFACRCGRCRTEALAELNR' A
#
# COMPACT_ATOMS: atom_id res chain seq x y z
N THR A 1 -4.34 -10.28 3.39
CA THR A 1 -4.11 -8.96 2.74
C THR A 1 -2.72 -9.01 2.18
N ASN A 2 -2.47 -8.50 0.98
CA ASN A 2 -1.16 -7.94 0.68
C ASN A 2 -1.36 -6.68 -0.14
N HIS A 3 -1.00 -5.57 0.48
CA HIS A 3 -1.02 -4.19 0.02
C HIS A 3 -0.68 -3.39 1.27
N SER A 4 0.13 -2.34 1.12
CA SER A 4 0.30 -1.35 2.18
C SER A 4 0.23 0.04 1.55
N CYS A 5 -0.46 0.97 2.21
CA CYS A 5 -0.39 2.41 1.86
C CYS A 5 0.90 3.08 2.39
N SER A 6 1.83 2.26 2.88
CA SER A 6 3.23 2.58 3.18
C SER A 6 4.06 1.33 2.86
N PRO A 7 4.25 1.01 1.56
CA PRO A 7 4.90 -0.20 1.11
C PRO A 7 6.39 -0.22 1.49
N ASN A 8 7.00 -1.40 1.37
CA ASN A 8 8.45 -1.56 1.47
C ASN A 8 9.10 -1.84 0.11
N ALA A 9 8.31 -1.98 -0.96
CA ALA A 9 8.80 -2.10 -2.32
C ALA A 9 7.93 -1.35 -3.34
N GLU A 10 8.57 -0.88 -4.41
CA GLU A 10 7.91 -0.31 -5.60
C GLU A 10 8.11 -1.23 -6.82
N ALA A 11 7.10 -1.30 -7.68
CA ALA A 11 7.16 -1.98 -8.96
C ALA A 11 7.23 -0.94 -10.09
N SER A 12 8.19 -1.09 -11.01
CA SER A 12 8.35 -0.20 -12.17
C SER A 12 8.66 -1.02 -13.42
N PHE A 13 8.11 -0.62 -14.56
CA PHE A 13 8.44 -1.26 -15.83
C PHE A 13 9.74 -0.69 -16.41
N ARG A 14 10.63 -1.57 -16.85
CA ARG A 14 11.85 -1.29 -17.61
C ARG A 14 11.60 -1.72 -19.06
N GLY A 15 11.04 -0.83 -19.87
CA GLY A 15 10.50 -1.18 -21.18
C GLY A 15 9.21 -2.02 -21.05
N SER A 16 8.83 -2.74 -22.10
CA SER A 16 7.52 -3.43 -22.15
C SER A 16 7.47 -4.82 -21.52
N ARG A 17 8.62 -5.44 -21.21
CA ARG A 17 8.68 -6.87 -20.82
C ARG A 17 9.46 -7.15 -19.53
N CYS A 18 9.89 -6.12 -18.81
CA CYS A 18 10.64 -6.30 -17.57
C CYS A 18 9.97 -5.51 -16.45
N LEU A 19 9.47 -6.22 -15.43
CA LEU A 19 9.02 -5.63 -14.18
C LEU A 19 10.20 -5.63 -13.20
N ARG A 20 10.61 -4.43 -12.77
CA ARG A 20 11.61 -4.24 -11.74
C ARG A 20 10.93 -3.93 -10.42
N VAL A 21 11.16 -4.78 -9.43
CA VAL A 21 10.77 -4.52 -8.05
C VAL A 21 11.99 -4.03 -7.28
N LYS A 22 11.86 -2.88 -6.61
CA LYS A 22 12.92 -2.27 -5.81
C LYS A 22 12.43 -2.03 -4.39
N SER A 23 13.24 -2.37 -3.40
CA SER A 23 12.97 -2.04 -2.00
C SER A 23 13.06 -0.52 -1.77
N LEU A 24 12.09 0.03 -1.06
CA LEU A 24 12.04 1.44 -0.62
C LEU A 24 12.69 1.64 0.75
N LYS A 25 12.80 0.57 1.54
CA LYS A 25 13.42 0.50 2.86
C LYS A 25 14.08 -0.88 3.05
N PRO A 26 14.97 -1.07 4.04
CA PRO A 26 15.49 -2.40 4.35
C PRO A 26 14.33 -3.39 4.55
N VAL A 27 14.47 -4.58 3.97
CA VAL A 27 13.54 -5.69 4.13
C VAL A 27 14.35 -6.84 4.74
N HIS A 28 13.95 -7.29 5.92
CA HIS A 28 14.67 -8.33 6.64
C HIS A 28 14.17 -9.73 6.26
N SER A 29 14.98 -10.76 6.54
CA SER A 29 14.58 -12.15 6.29
C SER A 29 13.29 -12.50 7.05
N GLY A 30 12.30 -13.02 6.32
CA GLY A 30 10.97 -13.34 6.87
C GLY A 30 10.00 -12.16 6.91
N GLU A 31 10.43 -10.94 6.56
CA GLU A 31 9.52 -9.80 6.40
C GLU A 31 8.77 -9.90 5.07
N GLU A 32 7.46 -9.65 5.11
CA GLU A 32 6.62 -9.65 3.92
C GLU A 32 6.89 -8.42 3.03
N VAL A 33 6.99 -8.64 1.73
CA VAL A 33 7.16 -7.56 0.75
C VAL A 33 5.80 -6.97 0.40
N PHE A 34 5.57 -5.73 0.77
CA PHE A 34 4.38 -4.96 0.45
C PHE A 34 4.66 -3.99 -0.70
N GLN A 35 3.79 -4.02 -1.70
CA GLN A 35 3.65 -3.01 -2.74
C GLN A 35 2.31 -2.27 -2.59
N SER A 36 2.22 -1.08 -3.16
CA SER A 36 0.92 -0.40 -3.29
C SER A 36 0.21 -0.83 -4.58
N TYR A 37 -1.12 -0.93 -4.52
CA TYR A 37 -1.99 -1.30 -5.64
C TYR A 37 -2.76 -0.10 -6.21
N ILE A 38 -2.61 1.05 -5.55
CA ILE A 38 -3.33 2.28 -5.80
C ILE A 38 -2.37 3.46 -5.58
N ASP A 39 -2.79 4.66 -5.95
CA ASP A 39 -2.08 5.87 -5.52
C ASP A 39 -2.23 6.06 -4.01
N GLU A 40 -1.08 6.08 -3.32
CA GLU A 40 -1.00 6.22 -1.88
C GLU A 40 -1.19 7.65 -1.40
N ASN A 41 -1.10 8.64 -2.29
CA ASN A 41 -1.26 10.04 -1.96
C ASN A 41 -2.74 10.45 -1.80
N LEU A 42 -3.66 9.59 -2.21
CA LEU A 42 -5.10 9.81 -2.05
C LEU A 42 -5.52 9.83 -0.57
N PRO A 43 -6.60 10.54 -0.21
CA PRO A 43 -7.19 10.50 1.15
C PRO A 43 -7.58 9.09 1.61
N LEU A 44 -7.63 8.87 2.93
CA LEU A 44 -7.94 7.56 3.53
C LEU A 44 -9.20 6.91 2.95
N VAL A 45 -10.29 7.69 2.89
CA VAL A 45 -11.60 7.22 2.40
C VAL A 45 -11.50 6.74 0.96
N GLU A 46 -10.80 7.49 0.10
CA GLU A 46 -10.62 7.14 -1.30
C GLU A 46 -9.75 5.90 -1.47
N ARG A 47 -8.65 5.78 -0.71
CA ARG A 47 -7.80 4.58 -0.72
C ARG A 47 -8.60 3.34 -0.33
N GLN A 48 -9.39 3.41 0.75
CA GLN A 48 -10.24 2.30 1.19
C GLN A 48 -11.32 1.95 0.16
N SER A 49 -11.93 2.97 -0.46
CA SER A 49 -12.94 2.77 -1.50
C SER A 49 -12.36 2.03 -2.71
N LYS A 50 -11.22 2.50 -3.24
CA LYS A 50 -10.55 1.87 -4.39
C LYS A 50 -10.14 0.43 -4.09
N LEU A 51 -9.59 0.16 -2.91
CA LEU A 51 -9.18 -1.20 -2.52
C LEU A 51 -10.37 -2.15 -2.36
N ARG A 52 -11.48 -1.68 -1.78
CA ARG A 52 -12.71 -2.47 -1.69
C ARG A 52 -13.30 -2.76 -3.06
N GLN A 53 -13.39 -1.76 -3.94
CA GLN A 53 -14.00 -1.91 -5.25
C GLN A 53 -13.17 -2.79 -6.20
N ALA A 54 -11.86 -2.59 -6.25
CA ALA A 54 -11.00 -3.29 -7.20
C ALA A 54 -10.48 -4.65 -6.68
N TYR A 55 -10.33 -4.80 -5.35
CA TYR A 55 -9.68 -5.97 -4.77
C TYR A 55 -10.49 -6.65 -3.65
N GLY A 56 -11.66 -6.13 -3.28
CA GLY A 56 -12.57 -6.77 -2.33
C GLY A 56 -12.11 -6.76 -0.87
N PHE A 57 -11.12 -5.95 -0.49
CA PHE A 57 -10.63 -5.89 0.90
C PHE A 57 -10.52 -4.47 1.45
N ALA A 58 -10.55 -4.36 2.79
CA ALA A 58 -10.25 -3.12 3.51
C ALA A 58 -8.77 -3.15 3.98
N CYS A 59 -8.02 -2.10 3.67
CA CYS A 59 -6.62 -2.02 4.09
C CYS A 59 -6.53 -1.74 5.59
N ARG A 60 -5.72 -2.54 6.29
CA ARG A 60 -5.46 -2.37 7.73
C ARG A 60 -3.99 -2.08 8.01
N CYS A 61 -3.23 -1.54 7.04
CA CYS A 61 -1.83 -1.19 7.25
C CYS A 61 -1.65 -0.12 8.34
N GLY A 62 -0.42 0.05 8.84
CA GLY A 62 -0.11 1.00 9.91
C GLY A 62 -0.63 2.41 9.63
N ARG A 63 -0.37 2.94 8.42
CA ARG A 63 -0.84 4.26 8.00
C ARG A 63 -2.37 4.39 8.05
N CYS A 64 -3.10 3.41 7.51
CA CYS A 64 -4.57 3.45 7.54
C CYS A 64 -5.14 3.41 8.96
N ARG A 65 -4.53 2.65 9.87
CA ARG A 65 -4.96 2.62 11.28
C ARG A 65 -4.72 3.96 11.97
N THR A 66 -3.54 4.55 11.76
CA THR A 66 -3.19 5.86 12.34
C THR A 66 -4.11 6.97 11.83
N GLU A 67 -4.35 7.05 10.52
CA GLU A 67 -5.24 8.05 9.93
C GLU A 67 -6.69 7.89 10.41
N ALA A 68 -7.19 6.65 10.51
CA ALA A 68 -8.55 6.40 11.02
C ALA A 68 -8.71 6.84 12.49
N LEU A 69 -7.71 6.59 13.34
CA LEU A 69 -7.72 7.07 14.72
C LEU A 69 -7.69 8.60 14.79
N ALA A 70 -6.95 9.26 13.89
CA ALA A 70 -6.90 10.70 13.82
C ALA A 70 -8.19 11.34 13.30
N GLU A 71 -9.06 10.60 12.60
CA GLU A 71 -10.41 11.06 12.23
C GLU A 71 -11.42 10.89 13.37
N LEU A 72 -11.26 9.87 14.23
CA LEU A 72 -12.14 9.62 15.39
C LEU A 72 -11.93 10.62 16.54
N ASN A 73 -10.75 11.23 16.62
CA ASN A 73 -10.38 12.20 17.66
C ASN A 73 -10.59 13.66 17.22
N ARG A 74 -11.31 13.89 16.12
CA ARG A 74 -11.75 15.23 15.67
C ARG A 74 -13.17 15.50 16.12
#